data_AF-A0A7W6JVD5-F1
#
_entry.id   AF-A0A7W6JVD5-F1
#
_cell.length_a   1.000
_cell.length_b   1.000
_cell.length_c   1.000
_cell.angle_alpha   90.00
_cell.angle_beta   90.00
_cell.angle_gamma   90.00
#
_symmetry.space_group_name_H-M   'P 1'
#
loop_
_entity.id
_entity.type
_entity.pdbx_description
1 polymer ?
#
loop_
_entity_poly.entity_id
_entity_poly.type
_entity_poly.pdbx_seq_one_letter_code
_entity_poly.pdbx_strand_id
1 'polypeptide(L)'
;MPQFKVNEPQTSTEAVIKVEVSKANPLPPGPHRFQLVVIDNEGNESEPAFVDLTVQALNAPTAVLELVDGGGKKIDPAVVIEGKSFTLSAAKSIDVAPGTIVQYRFTLLP
;
A
#
# COMPACT_ATOMS: atom_id res chain seq x y z
N MET A 1 2.93 -13.42 21.11
CA MET A 1 2.09 -12.36 20.51
C MET A 1 2.41 -12.33 19.03
N PRO A 2 1.41 -12.23 18.13
CA PRO A 2 1.62 -12.43 16.70
C PRO A 2 2.43 -11.28 16.09
N GLN A 3 3.51 -11.64 15.40
CA GLN A 3 4.30 -10.71 14.61
C GLN A 3 3.93 -10.97 13.15
N PHE A 4 3.35 -9.97 12.48
CA PHE A 4 3.05 -10.10 11.05
C PHE A 4 4.34 -10.21 10.28
N LYS A 5 4.56 -11.38 9.69
CA LYS A 5 5.62 -11.62 8.72
C LYS A 5 5.00 -11.58 7.32
N VAL A 6 5.77 -11.08 6.37
CA VAL A 6 5.37 -11.03 4.96
C VAL A 6 5.01 -12.45 4.52
N ASN A 7 3.84 -12.59 3.90
CA ASN A 7 3.27 -13.84 3.38
C ASN A 7 3.00 -14.95 4.42
N GLU A 8 2.96 -14.64 5.72
CA GLU A 8 2.60 -15.60 6.77
C GLU A 8 1.24 -15.22 7.39
N PRO A 9 0.17 -16.02 7.14
CA PRO A 9 -1.14 -15.76 7.74
C PRO A 9 -1.06 -15.68 9.26
N GLN A 10 -1.58 -14.60 9.83
CA GLN A 10 -1.78 -14.49 11.27
C GLN A 10 -3.23 -14.83 11.57
N THR A 11 -3.46 -15.99 12.19
CA THR A 11 -4.80 -16.44 12.56
C THR A 11 -5.24 -15.80 13.87
N SER A 12 -6.47 -15.33 13.93
CA SER A 12 -7.12 -14.80 15.14
C SER A 12 -8.58 -15.19 15.16
N THR A 13 -9.14 -15.40 16.36
CA THR A 13 -10.58 -15.54 16.57
C THR A 13 -11.26 -14.20 16.89
N GLU A 14 -10.47 -13.13 17.07
CA GLU A 14 -10.96 -11.77 17.25
C GLU A 14 -11.12 -11.05 15.90
N ALA A 15 -12.15 -10.21 15.78
CA ALA A 15 -12.42 -9.43 14.56
C ALA A 15 -11.45 -8.24 14.36
N VAL A 16 -10.62 -7.93 15.36
CA VAL A 16 -9.63 -6.84 15.31
C VAL A 16 -8.28 -7.43 15.67
N ILE A 17 -7.26 -7.13 14.87
CA ILE A 17 -5.89 -7.51 15.16
C ILE A 17 -4.98 -6.28 15.09
N LYS A 18 -4.13 -6.11 16.10
CA LYS A 18 -3.14 -5.05 16.12
C LYS A 18 -1.89 -5.50 15.37
N VAL A 19 -1.45 -4.69 14.41
CA VAL A 19 -0.15 -4.88 13.75
C VAL A 19 0.93 -4.25 14.62
N GLU A 20 1.66 -5.08 15.38
CA GLU A 20 2.78 -4.61 16.19
C GLU A 20 4.04 -4.43 15.34
N VAL A 21 4.55 -3.20 15.30
CA VAL A 21 5.83 -2.85 14.68
C VAL A 21 6.77 -2.29 15.73
N SER A 22 8.07 -2.50 15.59
CA SER A 22 9.07 -2.01 16.55
C SER A 22 10.27 -1.39 15.85
N LYS A 23 11.11 -0.66 16.59
CA LYS A 23 12.39 -0.18 16.03
C LYS A 23 13.31 -1.33 15.59
N ALA A 24 13.22 -2.49 16.26
CA ALA A 24 14.02 -3.67 15.92
C ALA A 24 13.49 -4.38 14.66
N ASN A 25 12.17 -4.35 14.45
CA ASN A 25 11.48 -4.93 13.30
C ASN A 25 10.41 -3.95 12.79
N PRO A 26 10.80 -2.90 12.06
CA PRO A 26 9.84 -1.95 11.50
C PRO A 26 9.15 -2.56 10.27
N LEU A 27 7.93 -2.12 9.99
CA LEU A 27 7.37 -2.28 8.65
C LEU A 27 8.07 -1.27 7.74
N PRO A 28 8.73 -1.69 6.63
CA PRO A 28 9.49 -0.77 5.79
C PRO A 28 8.61 0.33 5.18
N PRO A 29 9.13 1.55 4.96
CA PRO A 29 8.41 2.58 4.21
C PRO A 29 8.02 2.13 2.81
N GLY A 30 6.91 2.67 2.30
CA GLY A 30 6.37 2.35 0.97
C GLY A 30 5.02 1.64 1.02
N PRO A 31 4.52 1.17 -0.14
CA PRO A 31 3.21 0.53 -0.25
C PRO A 31 3.22 -0.89 0.34
N HIS A 32 2.12 -1.24 1.02
CA HIS A 32 1.84 -2.58 1.54
C HIS A 32 0.39 -2.95 1.26
N ARG A 33 0.16 -4.24 1.01
CA ARG A 33 -1.18 -4.83 0.86
C ARG A 33 -1.38 -5.88 1.94
N PHE A 34 -2.46 -5.74 2.72
CA PHE A 34 -2.91 -6.77 3.64
C PHE A 34 -4.08 -7.53 3.04
N GLN A 35 -4.16 -8.82 3.36
CA GLN A 35 -5.22 -9.73 2.92
C GLN A 35 -5.93 -10.31 4.13
N LEU A 36 -7.24 -10.45 4.05
CA LEU A 36 -8.08 -11.17 5.00
C LEU A 36 -8.84 -12.29 4.29
N VAL A 37 -8.84 -13.48 4.88
CA VAL A 37 -9.72 -14.60 4.57
C VAL A 37 -10.40 -15.01 5.87
N VAL A 38 -11.72 -15.13 5.88
CA VAL A 38 -12.50 -15.56 7.04
C VAL A 38 -12.90 -17.02 6.85
N ILE A 39 -12.75 -17.83 7.89
CA ILE A 39 -13.11 -19.25 7.90
C ILE A 39 -14.24 -19.44 8.91
N ASP A 40 -15.33 -20.09 8.49
CA ASP A 40 -16.44 -20.43 9.39
C ASP A 40 -16.18 -21.74 10.18
N ASN A 41 -17.13 -22.14 11.03
CA ASN A 41 -17.02 -23.36 11.84
C ASN A 41 -17.21 -24.66 11.05
N GLU A 42 -17.62 -24.59 9.78
CA GLU A 42 -17.71 -25.73 8.87
C GLU A 42 -16.47 -25.84 7.96
N GLY A 43 -15.57 -24.85 8.03
CA GLY A 43 -14.33 -24.78 7.26
C GLY A 43 -14.48 -24.08 5.90
N ASN A 44 -15.60 -23.40 5.64
CA ASN A 44 -15.75 -22.62 4.41
C ASN A 44 -14.90 -21.35 4.49
N GLU A 45 -14.21 -21.01 3.41
CA GLU A 45 -13.38 -19.81 3.30
C GLU A 45 -14.09 -18.73 2.48
N SER A 46 -13.96 -17.47 2.90
CA SER A 46 -14.40 -16.33 2.09
C SER A 46 -13.48 -16.06 0.90
N GLU A 47 -13.99 -15.36 -0.11
CA GLU A 47 -13.11 -14.67 -1.06
C GLU A 47 -12.20 -13.67 -0.30
N PRO A 48 -10.94 -13.47 -0.74
CA PRO A 48 -10.03 -12.56 -0.06
C PRO A 48 -10.49 -11.11 -0.11
N ALA A 49 -10.45 -10.43 1.05
CA ALA A 49 -10.57 -8.98 1.14
C ALA A 49 -9.17 -8.34 1.27
N PHE A 50 -9.01 -7.12 0.74
CA PHE A 50 -7.73 -6.43 0.73
C PHE A 50 -7.83 -5.02 1.33
N VAL A 51 -6.74 -4.58 1.96
CA VAL A 51 -6.50 -3.17 2.27
C VAL A 51 -5.09 -2.78 1.83
N ASP A 52 -4.99 -1.69 1.08
CA ASP A 52 -3.74 -1.10 0.63
C ASP A 52 -3.40 0.10 1.52
N LEU A 53 -2.16 0.17 2.01
CA LEU A 53 -1.65 1.30 2.77
C LEU A 53 -0.25 1.69 2.33
N THR A 54 0.18 2.90 2.68
CA THR A 54 1.56 3.36 2.49
C THR A 54 2.16 3.73 3.84
N VAL A 55 3.26 3.08 4.20
CA VAL A 55 4.04 3.42 5.39
C VAL A 55 4.97 4.57 5.05
N GLN A 56 4.91 5.64 5.84
CA GLN A 56 5.77 6.81 5.64
C GLN A 56 7.17 6.57 6.19
N ALA A 57 8.17 7.05 5.47
CA ALA A 57 9.54 7.17 5.97
C ALA A 57 9.64 8.34 6.95
N LEU A 58 10.43 8.16 8.02
CA LEU A 58 10.59 9.17 9.07
C LEU A 58 11.58 10.29 8.70
N ASN A 59 12.59 9.97 7.88
CA ASN A 59 13.73 10.85 7.61
C ASN A 59 13.98 11.03 6.10
N ALA A 60 13.00 10.70 5.26
CA ALA A 60 13.07 10.81 3.81
C ALA A 60 11.66 10.90 3.21
N PRO A 61 11.50 11.42 1.97
CA PRO A 61 10.23 11.37 1.27
C PRO A 61 9.76 9.93 0.99
N THR A 62 8.45 9.73 1.05
CA THR A 62 7.77 8.51 0.62
C THR A 62 7.06 8.78 -0.70
N ALA A 63 7.53 8.12 -1.77
CA ALA A 63 6.95 8.24 -3.09
C ALA A 63 5.65 7.42 -3.21
N VAL A 64 4.61 8.04 -3.76
CA VAL A 64 3.35 7.38 -4.14
C VAL A 64 3.08 7.74 -5.59
N LEU A 65 2.87 6.74 -6.44
CA LEU A 65 2.59 6.91 -7.86
C LEU A 65 1.27 6.24 -8.22
N GLU A 66 0.35 7.01 -8.79
CA GLU A 66 -0.98 6.54 -9.20
C GLU A 66 -1.21 6.82 -10.69
N LEU A 67 -1.90 5.91 -11.37
CA LEU A 67 -2.56 6.22 -12.64
C LEU A 67 -3.85 6.99 -12.32
N VAL A 68 -4.06 8.14 -12.95
CA VAL A 68 -5.25 8.97 -12.71
C VAL A 68 -5.95 9.36 -14.01
N ASP A 69 -7.25 9.65 -13.92
CA ASP A 69 -8.00 10.27 -15.02
C ASP A 69 -7.74 11.79 -15.11
N GLY A 70 -8.36 12.46 -16.09
CA GLY A 70 -8.22 13.90 -16.29
C GLY A 70 -8.72 14.76 -15.12
N GLY A 71 -9.48 14.18 -14.18
CA GLY A 71 -9.92 14.82 -12.95
C GLY A 71 -9.05 14.50 -11.73
N GLY A 72 -7.99 13.72 -11.89
CA GLY A 72 -7.10 13.30 -10.80
C GLY A 72 -7.62 12.13 -9.97
N LYS A 73 -8.71 11.46 -10.37
CA LYS A 73 -9.21 10.26 -9.69
C LYS A 73 -8.34 9.06 -10.06
N LYS A 74 -7.90 8.28 -9.06
CA LYS A 74 -7.15 7.02 -9.27
C LYS A 74 -7.93 6.07 -10.18
N ILE A 75 -7.24 5.52 -11.18
CA ILE A 75 -7.70 4.45 -12.05
C ILE A 75 -7.17 3.12 -11.50
N ASP A 76 -8.07 2.17 -11.22
CA ASP A 76 -7.75 0.85 -10.68
C ASP A 76 -8.75 -0.18 -11.24
N PRO A 77 -8.30 -1.23 -11.98
CA PRO A 77 -6.92 -1.57 -12.29
C PRO A 77 -6.25 -0.54 -13.22
N ALA A 78 -4.93 -0.37 -13.07
CA ALA A 78 -4.13 0.55 -13.88
C ALA A 78 -3.93 0.00 -15.31
N VAL A 79 -4.92 0.20 -16.17
CA VAL A 79 -4.92 -0.23 -17.57
C VAL A 79 -5.03 0.99 -18.48
N VAL A 80 -4.20 1.04 -19.52
CA VAL A 80 -4.20 2.10 -20.53
C VAL A 80 -4.39 1.49 -21.92
N ILE A 81 -5.03 2.24 -22.83
CA ILE A 81 -5.26 1.78 -24.20
C ILE A 81 -4.04 2.11 -25.05
N GLU A 82 -3.64 1.18 -25.92
CA GLU A 82 -2.57 1.40 -26.88
C GLU A 82 -2.79 2.68 -27.70
N GLY A 83 -1.73 3.49 -27.85
CA GLY A 83 -1.79 4.76 -28.58
C GLY A 83 -2.57 5.87 -27.88
N LYS A 84 -3.06 5.68 -26.64
CA LYS A 84 -3.68 6.73 -25.82
C LYS A 84 -2.73 7.25 -24.76
N SER A 85 -2.69 8.57 -24.60
CA SER A 85 -2.01 9.22 -23.49
C SER A 85 -2.71 8.90 -22.17
N PHE A 86 -1.94 8.91 -21.09
CA PHE A 86 -2.42 8.69 -19.73
C PHE A 86 -1.67 9.62 -18.76
N THR A 87 -2.19 9.74 -17.54
CA THR A 87 -1.63 10.64 -16.53
C THR A 87 -1.14 9.85 -15.32
N LEU A 88 0.12 10.07 -14.96
CA LEU A 88 0.69 9.62 -13.70
C LEU A 88 0.64 10.76 -12.70
N SER A 89 0.21 10.47 -11.48
CA SER A 89 0.15 11.42 -10.37
C SER A 89 1.07 10.99 -9.25
N ALA A 90 1.96 11.89 -8.84
CA ALA A 90 2.76 11.74 -7.62
C ALA A 90 2.20 12.57 -6.44
N ALA A 91 0.98 13.12 -6.58
CA ALA A 91 0.42 14.12 -5.67
C ALA A 91 0.20 13.61 -4.23
N LYS A 92 0.14 12.30 -4.03
CA LYS A 92 0.05 11.66 -2.70
C LYS A 92 1.40 11.34 -2.07
N SER A 93 2.51 11.65 -2.75
CA SER A 93 3.83 11.55 -2.13
C SER A 93 3.92 12.50 -0.95
N ILE A 94 4.61 12.06 0.10
CA ILE A 94 4.65 12.79 1.37
C ILE A 94 6.07 12.81 1.92
N ASP A 95 6.45 13.91 2.53
CA ASP A 95 7.66 14.04 3.34
C ASP A 95 7.27 14.58 4.71
N VAL A 96 7.84 13.99 5.76
CA VAL A 96 7.51 14.35 7.13
C VAL A 96 8.37 15.56 7.52
N ALA A 97 7.77 16.54 8.22
CA ALA A 97 8.50 17.71 8.68
C ALA A 97 9.78 17.32 9.48
N PRO A 98 10.89 18.05 9.33
CA PRO A 98 11.03 19.34 8.64
C PRO A 98 11.26 19.24 7.12
N GLY A 99 11.25 18.03 6.55
CA GLY A 99 11.44 17.82 5.12
C GLY A 99 10.33 18.44 4.27
N THR A 100 10.62 18.68 2.99
CA THR A 100 9.64 19.10 1.99
C THR A 100 10.06 18.57 0.64
N ILE A 101 9.11 18.03 -0.13
CA ILE A 101 9.37 17.51 -1.47
C ILE A 101 9.66 18.69 -2.41
N VAL A 102 10.83 18.68 -3.04
CA VAL A 102 11.29 19.73 -3.97
C VAL A 102 11.36 19.27 -5.43
N GLN A 103 11.36 17.96 -5.68
CA GLN A 103 11.50 17.40 -7.03
C GLN A 103 10.82 16.03 -7.14
N TYR A 104 10.19 15.77 -8.28
CA TYR A 104 9.73 14.45 -8.71
C TYR A 104 10.53 14.00 -9.92
N ARG A 105 10.98 12.74 -9.94
CA ARG A 105 11.68 12.13 -11.09
C ARG A 105 10.90 10.90 -11.54
N PHE A 106 10.34 10.96 -12.74
CA PHE A 106 9.61 9.85 -13.35
C PHE A 106 10.54 9.15 -14.34
N THR A 107 10.66 7.83 -14.23
CA THR A 107 11.47 7.00 -15.11
C THR A 107 10.63 5.80 -15.53
N LEU A 108 10.55 5.52 -16.84
CA LEU A 108 10.04 4.24 -17.33
C LEU A 108 11.16 3.20 -17.19
N LEU A 109 10.91 2.16 -16.40
CA LEU A 109 11.82 1.01 -16.23
C LEU A 109 11.38 -0.14 -17.16
N PRO A 110 12.31 -0.99 -17.62
CA PRO A 110 12.00 -2.14 -18.47
C PRO A 110 11.18 -3.22 -17.75
#